data_AF-A0A847RCA2-F1
#
_entry.id   AF-A0A847RCA2-F1
#
_cell.length_a   1.000
_cell.length_b   1.000
_cell.length_c   1.000
_cell.angle_alpha   90.00
_cell.angle_beta   90.00
_cell.angle_gamma   90.00
#
_symmetry.space_group_name_H-M   'P 1'
#
loop_
_entity.id
_entity.type
_entity.pdbx_description
1 polymer ?
#
loop_
_entity_poly.entity_id
_entity_poly.type
_entity_poly.pdbx_seq_one_letter_code
_entity_poly.pdbx_strand_id
1 'polypeptide(L)'
;MWQKVKRWCGCFFILPIAGVLSAAEGQSAFVFEPEESFAHYVVRAEEYLSKNKAWVNPANKFRELGAVMPFELLPDPDVCAGRAHIGVLLSHGLSDSPFSMRDPARALQEACFQVRVILLPGHGTKAEDLLNVSRDDWRDTFRNAAEEFSKEVDVLYVGGFSTGGALATEYAWQHADRVAGALLFSPVFKVNSDIDWLAPWLALVKDWLDNDPSDDFAKYASIPLPAIAEVYKLSKEVRQLVLDSPKDLPVFIALSADDQTVDSTVTETLFKRGMIGSKSQMVLYSKDQMSANTDRIKVYNTNWPEAKILGLSHMAVHGSPDNSYYGESGVYRICDWHRSEDDLYQSCRTDQANWFGEKSDALLEKSPHAARVSWNPNFNELMQEMTVFIKSNTHNEESIKRGEH
;
A
#
# COMPACT_ATOMS: atom_id res chain seq x y z
N MET A 1 8.95 2.04 -76.15
CA MET A 1 9.91 0.93 -75.98
C MET A 1 9.43 0.09 -74.81
N TRP A 2 8.77 -1.03 -75.11
CA TRP A 2 8.16 -1.94 -74.15
C TRP A 2 9.22 -2.68 -73.32
N GLN A 3 9.03 -2.79 -72.00
CA GLN A 3 9.52 -3.94 -71.25
C GLN A 3 8.42 -4.57 -70.42
N LYS A 4 8.34 -5.88 -70.58
CA LYS A 4 7.25 -6.79 -70.24
C LYS A 4 7.28 -7.17 -68.75
N VAL A 5 6.08 -7.22 -68.20
CA VAL A 5 5.67 -7.96 -67.01
C VAL A 5 6.11 -9.43 -67.12
N LYS A 6 6.77 -9.95 -66.07
CA LYS A 6 6.85 -11.39 -65.79
C LYS A 6 6.16 -11.66 -64.45
N ARG A 7 4.96 -12.24 -64.53
CA ARG A 7 4.27 -12.91 -63.42
C ARG A 7 5.05 -14.18 -63.07
N TRP A 8 5.36 -14.38 -61.79
CA TRP A 8 5.67 -15.69 -61.23
C TRP A 8 4.62 -16.04 -60.19
N CYS A 9 3.86 -17.09 -60.49
CA CYS A 9 2.94 -17.77 -59.57
C CYS A 9 3.77 -18.60 -58.59
N GLY A 10 3.80 -18.20 -57.32
CA GLY A 10 4.26 -19.04 -56.22
C GLY A 10 3.04 -19.56 -55.45
N CYS A 11 2.76 -20.85 -55.58
CA CYS A 11 1.78 -21.55 -54.76
C CYS A 11 2.29 -21.60 -53.31
N PHE A 12 1.64 -20.90 -52.39
CA PHE A 12 1.85 -21.12 -50.96
C PHE A 12 1.01 -22.31 -50.52
N PHE A 13 1.68 -23.43 -50.24
CA PHE A 13 1.11 -24.54 -49.47
C PHE A 13 0.79 -24.04 -48.06
N ILE A 14 -0.50 -24.02 -47.72
CA ILE A 14 -0.97 -23.85 -46.34
C ILE A 14 -0.83 -25.23 -45.67
N LEU A 15 0.19 -25.40 -44.83
CA LEU A 15 0.25 -26.50 -43.87
C LEU A 15 -0.52 -26.09 -42.61
N PRO A 16 -1.46 -26.91 -42.10
CA PRO A 16 -2.13 -26.62 -40.85
C PRO A 16 -1.16 -26.99 -39.73
N ILE A 17 -0.53 -25.99 -39.10
CA ILE A 17 0.12 -26.22 -37.81
C ILE A 17 -0.99 -26.29 -36.79
N ALA A 18 -1.42 -27.52 -36.48
CA ALA A 18 -2.16 -27.84 -35.27
C ALA A 18 -1.21 -27.59 -34.08
N GLY A 19 -1.14 -26.33 -33.66
CA GLY A 19 -0.52 -25.95 -32.41
C GLY A 19 -1.45 -26.35 -31.29
N VAL A 20 -1.01 -27.31 -30.48
CA VAL A 20 -1.61 -27.67 -29.21
C VAL A 20 -1.60 -26.41 -28.34
N LEU A 21 -2.76 -25.76 -28.23
CA LEU A 21 -3.04 -24.82 -27.15
C LEU A 21 -3.06 -25.64 -25.87
N SER A 22 -1.89 -25.81 -25.25
CA SER A 22 -1.83 -26.12 -23.83
C SER A 22 -2.35 -24.86 -23.14
N ALA A 23 -3.64 -24.85 -22.79
CA ALA A 23 -4.12 -23.98 -21.74
C ALA A 23 -3.28 -24.35 -20.51
N ALA A 24 -2.33 -23.50 -20.14
CA ALA A 24 -1.80 -23.54 -18.80
C ALA A 24 -3.04 -23.37 -17.90
N GLU A 25 -3.37 -24.40 -17.13
CA GLU A 25 -4.34 -24.27 -16.04
C GLU A 25 -3.75 -23.21 -15.10
N GLY A 26 -4.12 -21.95 -15.34
CA GLY A 26 -3.72 -20.83 -14.52
C GLY A 26 -4.25 -21.09 -13.13
N GLN A 27 -3.34 -21.29 -12.18
CA GLN A 27 -3.71 -21.37 -10.78
C GLN A 27 -4.43 -20.07 -10.43
N SER A 28 -5.71 -20.15 -10.05
CA SER A 28 -6.49 -18.98 -9.67
C SER A 28 -5.77 -18.22 -8.56
N ALA A 29 -5.74 -16.89 -8.66
CA ALA A 29 -5.13 -16.05 -7.64
C ALA A 29 -5.74 -16.34 -6.26
N PHE A 30 -4.91 -16.32 -5.20
CA PHE A 30 -5.40 -16.44 -3.83
C PHE A 30 -6.16 -15.16 -3.46
N VAL A 31 -7.49 -15.25 -3.48
CA VAL A 31 -8.42 -14.14 -3.15
C VAL A 31 -9.19 -14.44 -1.87
N PHE A 32 -9.67 -13.38 -1.22
CA PHE A 32 -10.71 -13.50 -0.19
C PHE A 32 -12.04 -13.85 -0.87
N GLU A 33 -12.67 -14.97 -0.50
CA GLU A 33 -13.86 -15.47 -1.19
C GLU A 33 -15.15 -14.76 -0.76
N PRO A 34 -16.16 -14.66 -1.64
CA PRO A 34 -17.47 -14.11 -1.25
C PRO A 34 -18.07 -14.88 -0.07
N GLU A 35 -18.57 -14.17 0.93
CA GLU A 35 -19.19 -14.72 2.15
C GLU A 35 -18.26 -15.60 3.02
N GLU A 36 -16.95 -15.55 2.77
CA GLU A 36 -15.95 -16.24 3.57
C GLU A 36 -15.72 -15.52 4.90
N SER A 37 -15.82 -16.22 6.03
CA SER A 37 -15.44 -15.64 7.33
C SER A 37 -13.93 -15.32 7.37
N PHE A 38 -13.55 -14.26 8.07
CA PHE A 38 -12.13 -13.88 8.20
C PHE A 38 -11.26 -15.00 8.79
N ALA A 39 -11.79 -15.77 9.74
CA ALA A 39 -11.07 -16.91 10.33
C ALA A 39 -10.75 -18.00 9.29
N HIS A 40 -11.68 -18.31 8.38
CA HIS A 40 -11.44 -19.28 7.30
C HIS A 40 -10.43 -18.75 6.28
N TYR A 41 -10.52 -17.45 5.93
CA TYR A 41 -9.55 -16.78 5.08
C TYR A 41 -8.12 -16.86 5.65
N VAL A 42 -7.96 -16.63 6.96
CA VAL A 42 -6.66 -16.75 7.64
C VAL A 42 -6.12 -18.19 7.55
N VAL A 43 -6.94 -19.22 7.79
CA VAL A 43 -6.49 -20.62 7.68
C VAL A 43 -6.02 -20.94 6.25
N ARG A 44 -6.78 -20.54 5.23
CA ARG A 44 -6.38 -20.73 3.83
C ARG A 44 -5.12 -19.95 3.47
N ALA A 45 -4.97 -18.73 3.99
CA ALA A 45 -3.76 -17.93 3.79
C ALA A 45 -2.53 -18.65 4.36
N GLU A 46 -2.65 -19.27 5.54
CA GLU A 46 -1.55 -20.02 6.15
C GLU A 46 -1.10 -21.19 5.28
N GLU A 47 -2.06 -21.99 4.77
CA GLU A 47 -1.78 -23.11 3.87
C GLU A 47 -1.14 -22.62 2.56
N TYR A 48 -1.70 -21.57 1.97
CA TYR A 48 -1.20 -20.97 0.73
C TYR A 48 0.22 -20.43 0.91
N LEU A 49 0.49 -19.65 1.95
CA LEU A 49 1.79 -19.05 2.21
C LEU A 49 2.84 -20.10 2.56
N SER A 50 2.49 -21.09 3.39
CA SER A 50 3.39 -22.18 3.76
C SER A 50 3.89 -22.98 2.55
N LYS A 51 3.04 -23.12 1.52
CA LYS A 51 3.36 -23.82 0.27
C LYS A 51 4.16 -22.97 -0.72
N ASN A 52 3.84 -21.69 -0.84
CA ASN A 52 4.30 -20.87 -1.97
C ASN A 52 5.38 -19.83 -1.62
N LYS A 53 5.56 -19.49 -0.33
CA LYS A 53 6.53 -18.47 0.07
C LYS A 53 7.98 -18.87 -0.23
N ALA A 54 8.71 -17.95 -0.85
CA ALA A 54 10.16 -17.98 -0.90
C ALA A 54 10.71 -17.49 0.45
N TRP A 55 11.35 -18.39 1.20
CA TRP A 55 11.87 -18.11 2.54
C TRP A 55 13.23 -17.43 2.46
N VAL A 56 13.38 -16.27 3.09
CA VAL A 56 14.65 -15.54 3.15
C VAL A 56 15.61 -16.23 4.12
N ASN A 57 15.10 -16.65 5.25
CA ASN A 57 15.76 -17.43 6.28
C ASN A 57 14.98 -18.73 6.54
N PRO A 58 15.33 -19.82 5.86
CA PRO A 58 14.68 -21.12 6.03
C PRO A 58 14.73 -21.69 7.45
N ALA A 59 15.63 -21.20 8.31
CA ALA A 59 15.71 -21.61 9.71
C ALA A 59 14.64 -20.93 10.61
N ASN A 60 14.00 -19.85 10.15
CA ASN A 60 12.99 -19.12 10.91
C ASN A 60 11.71 -18.86 10.11
N LYS A 61 11.20 -19.90 9.43
CA LYS A 61 9.96 -19.82 8.65
C LYS A 61 8.76 -19.34 9.46
N PHE A 62 8.68 -19.68 10.75
CA PHE A 62 7.58 -19.26 11.61
C PHE A 62 7.49 -17.74 11.72
N ARG A 63 8.62 -17.05 11.93
CA ARG A 63 8.67 -15.58 11.98
C ARG A 63 8.23 -14.98 10.64
N GLU A 64 8.76 -15.49 9.53
CA GLU A 64 8.47 -14.95 8.21
C GLU A 64 7.04 -15.20 7.77
N LEU A 65 6.50 -16.38 8.06
CA LEU A 65 5.10 -16.71 7.82
C LEU A 65 4.24 -15.75 8.62
N GLY A 66 4.47 -15.69 9.94
CA GLY A 66 3.74 -14.77 10.81
C GLY A 66 3.78 -13.34 10.28
N ALA A 67 4.91 -12.86 9.76
CA ALA A 67 5.05 -11.50 9.22
C ALA A 67 4.09 -11.17 8.07
N VAL A 68 3.86 -12.12 7.16
CA VAL A 68 3.08 -11.90 5.92
C VAL A 68 1.64 -12.37 6.01
N MET A 69 1.24 -13.03 7.10
CA MET A 69 -0.14 -13.49 7.31
C MET A 69 -1.13 -12.33 7.42
N PRO A 70 -2.34 -12.44 6.85
CA PRO A 70 -3.45 -11.56 7.24
C PRO A 70 -3.79 -11.80 8.72
N PHE A 71 -4.31 -10.77 9.39
CA PHE A 71 -4.59 -10.85 10.83
C PHE A 71 -5.72 -9.93 11.26
N GLU A 72 -6.28 -10.25 12.44
CA GLU A 72 -7.29 -9.45 13.12
C GLU A 72 -6.80 -9.11 14.53
N LEU A 73 -7.05 -7.86 14.94
CA LEU A 73 -6.81 -7.39 16.29
C LEU A 73 -8.14 -6.94 16.89
N LEU A 74 -8.53 -7.60 17.99
CA LEU A 74 -9.71 -7.24 18.76
C LEU A 74 -9.33 -6.23 19.85
N PRO A 75 -10.17 -5.21 20.11
CA PRO A 75 -9.96 -4.32 21.24
C PRO A 75 -10.13 -5.08 22.57
N ASP A 76 -9.48 -4.59 23.62
CA ASP A 76 -9.62 -5.17 24.97
C ASP A 76 -11.08 -5.01 25.46
N PRO A 77 -11.78 -6.12 25.77
CA PRO A 77 -13.21 -6.07 26.08
C PRO A 77 -13.51 -5.35 27.39
N ASP A 78 -12.59 -5.35 28.35
CA ASP A 78 -12.79 -4.71 29.66
C ASP A 78 -12.51 -3.20 29.57
N VAL A 79 -11.47 -2.80 28.83
CA VAL A 79 -11.09 -1.40 28.62
C VAL A 79 -12.06 -0.68 27.68
N CYS A 80 -12.58 -1.40 26.69
CA CYS A 80 -13.40 -0.84 25.62
C CYS A 80 -14.90 -1.10 25.79
N ALA A 81 -15.33 -1.64 26.94
CA ALA A 81 -16.72 -1.93 27.23
C ALA A 81 -17.65 -0.71 27.04
N GLY A 82 -18.83 -0.94 26.44
CA GLY A 82 -19.87 0.07 26.24
C GLY A 82 -19.59 1.09 25.12
N ARG A 83 -18.55 0.90 24.32
CA ARG A 83 -18.27 1.70 23.11
C ARG A 83 -18.92 1.05 21.88
N ALA A 84 -19.24 1.86 20.88
CA ALA A 84 -19.72 1.37 19.58
C ALA A 84 -18.68 0.45 18.94
N HIS A 85 -19.13 -0.60 18.23
CA HIS A 85 -18.24 -1.53 17.59
C HIS A 85 -17.77 -0.97 16.24
N ILE A 86 -16.63 -0.27 16.25
CA ILE A 86 -16.05 0.34 15.05
C ILE A 86 -14.98 -0.59 14.48
N GLY A 87 -15.18 -1.01 13.23
CA GLY A 87 -14.22 -1.79 12.44
C GLY A 87 -13.37 -0.93 11.52
N VAL A 88 -12.09 -1.29 11.39
CA VAL A 88 -11.17 -0.71 10.41
C VAL A 88 -10.56 -1.83 9.55
N LEU A 89 -10.89 -1.86 8.26
CA LEU A 89 -10.24 -2.74 7.29
C LEU A 89 -9.03 -2.04 6.69
N LEU A 90 -7.84 -2.65 6.76
CA LEU A 90 -6.60 -2.14 6.19
C LEU A 90 -6.04 -3.08 5.12
N SER A 91 -5.45 -2.50 4.08
CA SER A 91 -4.66 -3.23 3.07
C SER A 91 -3.27 -2.62 2.91
N HIS A 92 -2.28 -3.48 2.67
CA HIS A 92 -0.91 -3.07 2.37
C HIS A 92 -0.74 -2.60 0.91
N GLY A 93 0.46 -2.12 0.57
CA GLY A 93 0.82 -1.65 -0.77
C GLY A 93 1.38 -2.73 -1.70
N LEU A 94 1.61 -2.37 -2.98
CA LEU A 94 2.30 -3.25 -3.94
C LEU A 94 3.69 -3.63 -3.41
N SER A 95 4.12 -4.87 -3.64
CA SER A 95 5.39 -5.48 -3.18
C SER A 95 5.50 -5.74 -1.68
N ASP A 96 4.53 -5.28 -0.91
CA ASP A 96 4.53 -5.37 0.55
C ASP A 96 3.75 -6.59 1.05
N SER A 97 3.49 -6.65 2.35
CA SER A 97 2.61 -7.64 2.97
C SER A 97 1.83 -6.99 4.12
N PRO A 98 0.91 -7.72 4.78
CA PRO A 98 0.24 -7.26 6.00
C PRO A 98 1.19 -6.72 7.08
N PHE A 99 2.48 -7.05 7.02
CA PHE A 99 3.50 -6.56 7.94
C PHE A 99 3.53 -5.03 8.06
N SER A 100 3.43 -4.28 6.96
CA SER A 100 3.53 -2.81 7.01
C SER A 100 2.36 -2.15 7.73
N MET A 101 1.20 -2.80 7.77
CA MET A 101 0.01 -2.30 8.47
C MET A 101 -0.05 -2.69 9.95
N ARG A 102 0.96 -3.40 10.48
CA ARG A 102 0.98 -3.82 11.89
C ARG A 102 1.00 -2.67 12.87
N ASP A 103 1.85 -1.67 12.62
CA ASP A 103 2.00 -0.56 13.56
C ASP A 103 0.71 0.26 13.62
N PRO A 104 0.12 0.70 12.48
CA PRO A 104 -1.19 1.36 12.49
C PRO A 104 -2.30 0.50 13.11
N ALA A 105 -2.33 -0.81 12.79
CA ALA A 105 -3.37 -1.70 13.31
C ALA A 105 -3.31 -1.83 14.84
N ARG A 106 -2.11 -1.93 15.42
CA ARG A 106 -1.93 -1.97 16.89
C ARG A 106 -2.38 -0.67 17.54
N ALA A 107 -1.94 0.47 17.02
CA ALA A 107 -2.33 1.77 17.57
C ALA A 107 -3.86 2.01 17.49
N LEU A 108 -4.51 1.56 16.41
CA LEU A 108 -5.97 1.60 16.27
C LEU A 108 -6.68 0.63 17.23
N GLN A 109 -6.13 -0.58 17.45
CA GLN A 109 -6.68 -1.53 18.40
C GLN A 109 -6.60 -1.01 19.85
N GLU A 110 -5.47 -0.42 20.24
CA GLU A 110 -5.30 0.25 21.53
C GLU A 110 -6.28 1.43 21.71
N ALA A 111 -6.71 2.06 20.62
CA ALA A 111 -7.74 3.10 20.60
C ALA A 111 -9.19 2.58 20.71
N CYS A 112 -9.37 1.26 20.87
CA CYS A 112 -10.64 0.53 20.93
C CYS A 112 -11.35 0.31 19.59
N PHE A 113 -10.60 0.09 18.50
CA PHE A 113 -11.16 -0.30 17.21
C PHE A 113 -10.86 -1.77 16.91
N GLN A 114 -11.80 -2.50 16.30
CA GLN A 114 -11.50 -3.81 15.72
C GLN A 114 -10.79 -3.59 14.39
N VAL A 115 -9.64 -4.22 14.19
CA VAL A 115 -8.84 -4.00 12.97
C VAL A 115 -8.60 -5.32 12.25
N ARG A 116 -8.88 -5.35 10.95
CA ARG A 116 -8.52 -6.44 10.05
C ARG A 116 -7.50 -5.96 9.03
N VAL A 117 -6.46 -6.74 8.81
CA VAL A 117 -5.46 -6.51 7.76
C VAL A 117 -5.49 -7.70 6.80
N ILE A 118 -5.77 -7.43 5.53
CA ILE A 118 -5.85 -8.45 4.48
C ILE A 118 -4.54 -8.59 3.71
N LEU A 119 -4.34 -9.78 3.12
CA LEU A 119 -3.25 -10.10 2.22
C LEU A 119 -3.77 -10.01 0.77
N LEU A 120 -3.16 -9.13 -0.03
CA LEU A 120 -3.51 -9.02 -1.45
C LEU A 120 -2.95 -10.20 -2.27
N PRO A 121 -3.69 -10.68 -3.28
CA PRO A 121 -3.20 -11.72 -4.19
C PRO A 121 -1.81 -11.40 -4.78
N GLY A 122 -0.97 -12.43 -4.91
CA GLY A 122 0.43 -12.34 -5.38
C GLY A 122 1.45 -11.85 -4.34
N HIS A 123 1.00 -11.46 -3.14
CA HIS A 123 1.88 -10.96 -2.08
C HIS A 123 2.17 -12.02 -1.01
N GLY A 124 3.12 -11.72 -0.12
CA GLY A 124 3.53 -12.59 0.99
C GLY A 124 4.29 -13.86 0.61
N THR A 125 4.41 -14.14 -0.70
CA THR A 125 4.98 -15.36 -1.26
C THR A 125 6.34 -15.11 -1.90
N LYS A 126 6.35 -14.77 -3.19
CA LYS A 126 7.52 -14.40 -4.00
C LYS A 126 7.09 -13.42 -5.10
N ALA A 127 8.02 -12.62 -5.60
CA ALA A 127 7.70 -11.54 -6.53
C ALA A 127 7.11 -12.05 -7.86
N GLU A 128 7.46 -13.26 -8.30
CA GLU A 128 6.95 -13.89 -9.52
C GLU A 128 5.43 -14.11 -9.47
N ASP A 129 4.85 -14.27 -8.28
CA ASP A 129 3.41 -14.50 -8.15
C ASP A 129 2.60 -13.23 -8.50
N LEU A 130 3.24 -12.06 -8.60
CA LEU A 130 2.64 -10.83 -9.11
C LEU A 130 2.58 -10.75 -10.64
N LEU A 131 3.21 -11.66 -11.39
CA LEU A 131 3.19 -11.64 -12.86
C LEU A 131 1.79 -11.87 -13.44
N ASN A 132 0.97 -12.65 -12.74
CA ASN A 132 -0.33 -13.13 -13.24
C ASN A 132 -1.52 -12.58 -12.42
N VAL A 133 -1.29 -11.59 -11.58
CA VAL A 133 -2.32 -10.98 -10.74
C VAL A 133 -2.78 -9.67 -11.35
N SER A 134 -4.10 -9.46 -11.39
CA SER A 134 -4.73 -8.25 -11.89
C SER A 134 -5.19 -7.33 -10.76
N ARG A 135 -5.46 -6.06 -11.10
CA ARG A 135 -6.13 -5.15 -10.14
C ARG A 135 -7.54 -5.58 -9.78
N ASP A 136 -8.20 -6.40 -10.60
CA ASP A 136 -9.53 -6.90 -10.31
C ASP A 136 -9.49 -8.00 -9.24
N ASP A 137 -8.44 -8.83 -9.20
CA ASP A 137 -8.21 -9.78 -8.09
C ASP A 137 -8.01 -9.03 -6.76
N TRP A 138 -7.30 -7.90 -6.80
CA TRP A 138 -7.11 -7.03 -5.62
C TRP A 138 -8.42 -6.37 -5.19
N ARG A 139 -9.23 -5.88 -6.13
CA ARG A 139 -10.57 -5.32 -5.87
C ARG A 139 -11.50 -6.34 -5.25
N ASP A 140 -11.53 -7.56 -5.80
CA ASP A 140 -12.38 -8.63 -5.31
C ASP A 140 -12.01 -9.00 -3.88
N THR A 141 -10.71 -9.14 -3.60
CA THR A 141 -10.20 -9.41 -2.25
C THR A 141 -10.59 -8.30 -1.27
N PHE A 142 -10.40 -7.02 -1.63
CA PHE A 142 -10.73 -5.90 -0.76
C PHE A 142 -12.25 -5.79 -0.52
N ARG A 143 -13.05 -5.88 -1.58
CA ARG A 143 -14.51 -5.78 -1.54
C ARG A 143 -15.11 -6.89 -0.69
N ASN A 144 -14.74 -8.15 -0.94
CA ASN A 144 -15.31 -9.29 -0.23
C ASN A 144 -14.97 -9.22 1.28
N ALA A 145 -13.75 -8.81 1.62
CA ALA A 145 -13.36 -8.60 3.01
C ALA A 145 -14.12 -7.45 3.69
N ALA A 146 -14.34 -6.33 2.98
CA ALA A 146 -15.11 -5.20 3.50
C ALA A 146 -16.60 -5.52 3.67
N GLU A 147 -17.19 -6.24 2.72
CA GLU A 147 -18.58 -6.68 2.78
C GLU A 147 -18.80 -7.65 3.95
N GLU A 148 -17.91 -8.63 4.14
CA GLU A 148 -18.03 -9.54 5.28
C GLU A 148 -17.84 -8.81 6.60
N PHE A 149 -16.81 -7.95 6.68
CA PHE A 149 -16.54 -7.23 7.92
C PHE A 149 -17.67 -6.27 8.31
N SER A 150 -18.33 -5.66 7.33
CA SER A 150 -19.47 -4.77 7.57
C SER A 150 -20.66 -5.44 8.28
N LYS A 151 -20.75 -6.78 8.26
CA LYS A 151 -21.79 -7.55 8.95
C LYS A 151 -21.49 -7.75 10.44
N GLU A 152 -20.25 -7.55 10.86
CA GLU A 152 -19.75 -7.84 12.21
C GLU A 152 -19.55 -6.57 13.06
N VAL A 153 -19.55 -5.39 12.43
CA VAL A 153 -19.30 -4.11 13.08
C VAL A 153 -20.46 -3.14 12.87
N ASP A 154 -20.67 -2.24 13.83
CA ASP A 154 -21.71 -1.21 13.74
C ASP A 154 -21.33 -0.12 12.73
N VAL A 155 -20.04 0.16 12.61
CA VAL A 155 -19.47 1.25 11.80
C VAL A 155 -18.18 0.76 11.14
N LEU A 156 -18.11 0.88 9.81
CA LEU A 156 -16.94 0.46 9.04
C LEU A 156 -16.14 1.65 8.54
N TYR A 157 -14.84 1.66 8.84
CA TYR A 157 -13.82 2.42 8.13
C TYR A 157 -13.00 1.49 7.25
N VAL A 158 -12.56 2.01 6.11
CA VAL A 158 -11.64 1.31 5.21
C VAL A 158 -10.35 2.11 5.06
N GLY A 159 -9.24 1.47 4.79
CA GLY A 159 -7.96 2.16 4.70
C GLY A 159 -6.86 1.30 4.13
N GLY A 160 -5.68 1.91 4.02
CA GLY A 160 -4.51 1.18 3.57
C GLY A 160 -3.36 2.07 3.12
N PHE A 161 -2.26 1.39 2.82
CA PHE A 161 -1.03 1.99 2.35
C PHE A 161 -0.87 1.84 0.84
N SER A 162 -0.46 2.91 0.15
CA SER A 162 -0.11 2.88 -1.27
C SER A 162 -1.23 2.27 -2.14
N THR A 163 -1.01 1.13 -2.80
CA THR A 163 -2.03 0.37 -3.54
C THR A 163 -3.26 0.04 -2.69
N GLY A 164 -3.06 -0.37 -1.44
CA GLY A 164 -4.16 -0.59 -0.49
C GLY A 164 -4.95 0.69 -0.20
N GLY A 165 -4.29 1.85 -0.19
CA GLY A 165 -4.95 3.15 -0.09
C GLY A 165 -5.80 3.49 -1.32
N ALA A 166 -5.35 3.12 -2.52
CA ALA A 166 -6.14 3.29 -3.74
C ALA A 166 -7.38 2.40 -3.75
N LEU A 167 -7.24 1.12 -3.36
CA LEU A 167 -8.36 0.17 -3.23
C LEU A 167 -9.38 0.63 -2.18
N ALA A 168 -8.89 1.07 -1.01
CA ALA A 168 -9.74 1.62 0.04
C ALA A 168 -10.50 2.86 -0.42
N THR A 169 -9.83 3.75 -1.17
CA THR A 169 -10.48 4.95 -1.75
C THR A 169 -11.56 4.55 -2.76
N GLU A 170 -11.27 3.60 -3.64
CA GLU A 170 -12.25 3.12 -4.62
C GLU A 170 -13.49 2.54 -3.95
N TYR A 171 -13.30 1.61 -3.01
CA TYR A 171 -14.39 0.99 -2.26
C TYR A 171 -15.20 2.04 -1.51
N ALA A 172 -14.52 2.95 -0.81
CA ALA A 172 -15.17 4.03 -0.07
C ALA A 172 -16.00 4.95 -0.98
N TRP A 173 -15.52 5.25 -2.20
CA TRP A 173 -16.29 6.04 -3.16
C TRP A 173 -17.49 5.28 -3.70
N GLN A 174 -17.37 3.99 -3.98
CA GLN A 174 -18.46 3.18 -4.51
C GLN A 174 -19.54 2.88 -3.44
N HIS A 175 -19.15 2.85 -2.16
CA HIS A 175 -19.98 2.46 -1.03
C HIS A 175 -20.05 3.54 0.07
N ALA A 176 -20.12 4.82 -0.33
CA ALA A 176 -20.11 5.96 0.60
C ALA A 176 -21.30 5.98 1.58
N ASP A 177 -22.34 5.18 1.33
CA ASP A 177 -23.49 4.94 2.22
C ASP A 177 -23.24 3.83 3.26
N ARG A 178 -22.16 3.06 3.12
CA ARG A 178 -21.83 1.89 3.95
C ARG A 178 -20.54 2.03 4.75
N VAL A 179 -19.72 3.04 4.44
CA VAL A 179 -18.50 3.35 5.19
C VAL A 179 -18.59 4.73 5.82
N ALA A 180 -18.09 4.87 7.04
CA ALA A 180 -18.05 6.15 7.75
C ALA A 180 -16.85 7.02 7.33
N GLY A 181 -15.87 6.44 6.62
CA GLY A 181 -14.74 7.18 6.06
C GLY A 181 -13.59 6.30 5.61
N ALA A 182 -12.53 6.96 5.12
CA ALA A 182 -11.31 6.32 4.64
C ALA A 182 -10.05 6.81 5.39
N LEU A 183 -9.12 5.89 5.68
CA LEU A 183 -7.84 6.13 6.35
C LEU A 183 -6.67 5.76 5.44
N LEU A 184 -5.99 6.75 4.87
CA LEU A 184 -5.06 6.55 3.77
C LEU A 184 -3.62 6.92 4.17
N PHE A 185 -2.69 5.99 3.99
CA PHE A 185 -1.26 6.22 4.17
C PHE A 185 -0.58 6.21 2.81
N SER A 186 0.06 7.32 2.43
CA SER A 186 0.75 7.51 1.15
C SER A 186 0.02 6.85 -0.05
N PRO A 187 -1.28 7.12 -0.29
CA PRO A 187 -2.06 6.38 -1.28
C PRO A 187 -1.51 6.60 -2.70
N VAL A 188 -1.52 5.55 -3.53
CA VAL A 188 -1.06 5.65 -4.92
C VAL A 188 -2.17 6.15 -5.84
N PHE A 189 -2.20 7.46 -6.08
CA PHE A 189 -3.04 8.06 -7.11
C PHE A 189 -2.28 8.36 -8.40
N LYS A 190 -0.96 8.47 -8.33
CA LYS A 190 -0.06 8.52 -9.49
C LYS A 190 1.33 8.09 -9.02
N VAL A 191 2.01 7.27 -9.81
CA VAL A 191 3.42 6.89 -9.55
C VAL A 191 4.30 8.09 -9.89
N ASN A 192 5.33 8.36 -9.09
CA ASN A 192 6.25 9.48 -9.31
C ASN A 192 7.27 9.13 -10.42
N SER A 193 6.77 9.01 -11.65
CA SER A 193 7.57 8.72 -12.83
C SER A 193 6.93 9.32 -14.07
N ASP A 194 7.73 9.97 -14.91
CA ASP A 194 7.27 10.53 -16.20
C ASP A 194 7.01 9.46 -17.27
N ILE A 195 7.38 8.21 -17.00
CA ILE A 195 7.30 7.08 -17.93
C ILE A 195 6.45 5.93 -17.40
N ASP A 196 5.75 6.10 -16.27
CA ASP A 196 4.87 5.08 -15.71
C ASP A 196 3.80 4.60 -16.71
N TRP A 197 3.32 5.50 -17.57
CA TRP A 197 2.38 5.22 -18.66
C TRP A 197 2.91 4.22 -19.71
N LEU A 198 4.22 4.00 -19.78
CA LEU A 198 4.84 2.99 -20.64
C LEU A 198 4.76 1.59 -20.02
N ALA A 199 4.60 1.46 -18.70
CA ALA A 199 4.62 0.16 -18.03
C ALA A 199 3.61 -0.85 -18.63
N PRO A 200 2.35 -0.48 -18.95
CA PRO A 200 1.42 -1.40 -19.61
C PRO A 200 1.88 -1.91 -20.98
N TRP A 201 2.67 -1.13 -21.70
CA TRP A 201 3.22 -1.52 -23.01
C TRP A 201 4.50 -2.32 -22.88
N LEU A 202 5.39 -1.93 -21.95
CA LEU A 202 6.63 -2.63 -21.65
C LEU A 202 6.36 -4.01 -21.05
N ALA A 203 5.32 -4.15 -20.23
CA ALA A 203 4.88 -5.42 -19.64
C ALA A 203 4.48 -6.47 -20.70
N LEU A 204 4.17 -6.09 -21.94
CA LEU A 204 3.87 -7.04 -23.02
C LEU A 204 5.12 -7.74 -23.57
N VAL A 205 6.31 -7.19 -23.30
CA VAL A 205 7.59 -7.63 -23.88
C VAL A 205 8.67 -7.89 -22.84
N LYS A 206 8.51 -7.39 -21.61
CA LYS A 206 9.48 -7.51 -20.52
C LYS A 206 8.76 -7.67 -19.18
N ASP A 207 9.14 -8.71 -18.45
CA ASP A 207 8.55 -9.02 -17.13
C ASP A 207 9.19 -8.21 -15.99
N TRP A 208 10.48 -7.88 -16.10
CA TRP A 208 11.27 -7.28 -15.01
C TRP A 208 12.12 -6.11 -15.49
N LEU A 209 12.18 -5.02 -14.72
CA LEU A 209 13.22 -4.00 -14.90
C LEU A 209 14.53 -4.48 -14.29
N ASP A 210 14.46 -4.84 -13.00
CA ASP A 210 15.46 -5.53 -12.20
C ASP A 210 14.76 -6.69 -11.45
N ASN A 211 15.48 -7.79 -11.19
CA ASN A 211 14.96 -8.96 -10.48
C ASN A 211 16.01 -9.47 -9.47
N ASP A 212 16.08 -8.76 -8.36
CA ASP A 212 16.97 -9.10 -7.26
C ASP A 212 16.27 -10.04 -6.27
N PRO A 213 17.02 -10.96 -5.64
CA PRO A 213 16.48 -11.73 -4.52
C PRO A 213 16.11 -10.82 -3.36
N SER A 214 15.00 -11.14 -2.69
CA SER A 214 14.62 -10.50 -1.43
C SER A 214 15.54 -10.92 -0.29
N ASP A 215 16.10 -9.95 0.41
CA ASP A 215 16.75 -10.09 1.71
C ASP A 215 15.83 -9.64 2.87
N ASP A 216 14.64 -9.15 2.53
CA ASP A 216 13.57 -8.80 3.44
C ASP A 216 12.49 -9.88 3.46
N PHE A 217 12.16 -10.43 4.64
CA PHE A 217 11.14 -11.46 4.74
C PHE A 217 9.71 -10.93 4.53
N ALA A 218 9.49 -9.62 4.73
CA ALA A 218 8.17 -8.99 4.72
C ALA A 218 7.83 -8.31 3.40
N LYS A 219 8.83 -8.02 2.55
CA LYS A 219 8.69 -7.22 1.34
C LYS A 219 9.50 -7.78 0.17
N TYR A 220 8.98 -7.64 -1.04
CA TYR A 220 9.73 -7.97 -2.25
C TYR A 220 10.77 -6.91 -2.59
N ALA A 221 11.96 -7.36 -2.98
CA ALA A 221 13.02 -6.49 -3.48
C ALA A 221 12.76 -6.01 -4.92
N SER A 222 11.91 -6.71 -5.67
CA SER A 222 11.63 -6.43 -7.06
C SER A 222 10.14 -6.52 -7.36
N ILE A 223 9.70 -5.74 -8.34
CA ILE A 223 8.29 -5.63 -8.73
C ILE A 223 8.21 -5.91 -10.23
N PRO A 224 7.42 -6.90 -10.67
CA PRO A 224 7.23 -7.13 -12.09
C PRO A 224 6.54 -5.94 -12.77
N LEU A 225 6.92 -5.69 -14.03
CA LEU A 225 6.30 -4.68 -14.88
C LEU A 225 4.78 -4.87 -15.05
N PRO A 226 4.24 -6.09 -15.22
CA PRO A 226 2.79 -6.32 -15.23
C PRO A 226 2.09 -5.78 -13.98
N ALA A 227 2.67 -5.97 -12.80
CA ALA A 227 2.08 -5.51 -11.54
C ALA A 227 2.12 -3.97 -11.42
N ILE A 228 3.20 -3.34 -11.90
CA ILE A 228 3.30 -1.87 -12.01
C ILE A 228 2.21 -1.35 -12.96
N ALA A 229 1.98 -2.03 -14.09
CA ALA A 229 0.95 -1.66 -15.04
C ALA A 229 -0.47 -1.73 -14.44
N GLU A 230 -0.75 -2.73 -13.61
CA GLU A 230 -2.03 -2.85 -12.91
C GLU A 230 -2.23 -1.72 -11.88
N VAL A 231 -1.19 -1.34 -11.14
CA VAL A 231 -1.26 -0.17 -10.24
C VAL A 231 -1.43 1.14 -11.02
N TYR A 232 -0.76 1.29 -12.17
CA TYR A 232 -0.97 2.45 -13.04
C TYR A 232 -2.44 2.57 -13.49
N LYS A 233 -3.05 1.47 -13.95
CA LYS A 233 -4.46 1.45 -14.35
C LYS A 233 -5.39 1.77 -13.17
N LEU A 234 -5.20 1.09 -12.02
CA LEU A 234 -5.98 1.33 -10.81
C LEU A 234 -5.91 2.80 -10.38
N SER A 235 -4.71 3.36 -10.27
CA SER A 235 -4.53 4.75 -9.81
C SER A 235 -5.18 5.77 -10.76
N LYS A 236 -5.20 5.52 -12.07
CA LYS A 236 -5.92 6.34 -13.05
C LYS A 236 -7.44 6.22 -12.87
N GLU A 237 -7.96 5.01 -12.73
CA GLU A 237 -9.38 4.73 -12.54
C GLU A 237 -9.90 5.38 -11.25
N VAL A 238 -9.17 5.26 -10.14
CA VAL A 238 -9.53 5.87 -8.85
C VAL A 238 -9.51 7.39 -8.89
N ARG A 239 -8.49 7.99 -9.51
CA ARG A 239 -8.46 9.45 -9.69
C ARG A 239 -9.67 9.95 -10.47
N GLN A 240 -10.01 9.25 -11.55
CA GLN A 240 -11.15 9.62 -12.37
C GLN A 240 -12.46 9.48 -11.58
N LEU A 241 -12.66 8.36 -10.89
CA LEU A 241 -13.82 8.13 -10.02
C LEU A 241 -14.03 9.26 -9.00
N VAL A 242 -12.95 9.68 -8.32
CA VAL A 242 -13.00 10.69 -7.27
C VAL A 242 -13.23 12.10 -7.83
N LEU A 243 -12.66 12.45 -8.98
CA LEU A 243 -12.84 13.76 -9.62
C LEU A 243 -14.18 13.90 -10.34
N ASP A 244 -14.68 12.82 -10.95
CA ASP A 244 -15.95 12.80 -11.69
C ASP A 244 -17.14 12.77 -10.71
N SER A 245 -16.95 12.24 -9.51
CA SER A 245 -17.96 12.21 -8.44
C SER A 245 -17.38 12.64 -7.10
N PRO A 246 -17.15 13.95 -6.87
CA PRO A 246 -16.71 14.44 -5.56
C PRO A 246 -17.73 14.11 -4.46
N LYS A 247 -17.26 13.69 -3.27
CA LYS A 247 -18.14 13.27 -2.16
C LYS A 247 -17.80 13.97 -0.84
N ASP A 248 -18.83 14.18 -0.02
CA ASP A 248 -18.74 14.61 1.39
C ASP A 248 -18.49 13.41 2.33
N LEU A 249 -17.63 12.48 1.89
CA LEU A 249 -17.18 11.36 2.72
C LEU A 249 -15.95 11.81 3.52
N PRO A 250 -15.89 11.58 4.85
CA PRO A 250 -14.69 11.87 5.63
C PRO A 250 -13.50 11.03 5.15
N VAL A 251 -12.40 11.70 4.79
CA VAL A 251 -11.14 11.06 4.43
C VAL A 251 -10.00 11.63 5.27
N PHE A 252 -9.20 10.75 5.87
CA PHE A 252 -7.93 11.11 6.49
C PHE A 252 -6.78 10.63 5.60
N ILE A 253 -5.86 11.51 5.23
CA ILE A 253 -4.65 11.17 4.47
C ILE A 253 -3.41 11.54 5.27
N ALA A 254 -2.44 10.64 5.35
CA ALA A 254 -1.07 10.98 5.74
C ALA A 254 -0.12 10.67 4.59
N LEU A 255 0.74 11.61 4.20
CA LEU A 255 1.70 11.42 3.11
C LEU A 255 2.95 12.28 3.27
N SER A 256 4.03 11.93 2.57
CA SER A 256 5.23 12.74 2.47
C SER A 256 5.25 13.54 1.17
N ALA A 257 5.60 14.81 1.24
CA ALA A 257 5.91 15.65 0.09
C ALA A 257 7.22 15.21 -0.59
N ASP A 258 8.12 14.58 0.16
CA ASP A 258 9.43 14.12 -0.29
C ASP A 258 9.38 12.76 -1.01
N ASP A 259 8.21 12.12 -1.03
CA ASP A 259 7.97 10.78 -1.58
C ASP A 259 8.42 10.63 -3.05
N GLN A 260 9.41 9.77 -3.29
CA GLN A 260 9.92 9.48 -4.64
C GLN A 260 9.19 8.30 -5.32
N THR A 261 8.19 7.70 -4.66
CA THR A 261 7.39 6.58 -5.19
C THR A 261 6.05 7.05 -5.73
N VAL A 262 5.36 7.95 -5.03
CA VAL A 262 4.07 8.50 -5.46
C VAL A 262 4.10 10.02 -5.55
N ASP A 263 3.37 10.58 -6.51
CA ASP A 263 3.31 12.03 -6.73
C ASP A 263 2.34 12.67 -5.72
N SER A 264 2.91 13.20 -4.63
CA SER A 264 2.17 13.83 -3.53
C SER A 264 1.30 15.02 -3.99
N THR A 265 1.73 15.75 -5.01
CA THR A 265 1.00 16.91 -5.54
C THR A 265 -0.32 16.52 -6.21
N VAL A 266 -0.36 15.32 -6.81
CA VAL A 266 -1.58 14.75 -7.37
C VAL A 266 -2.54 14.34 -6.25
N THR A 267 -2.02 13.74 -5.18
CA THR A 267 -2.84 13.39 -4.00
C THR A 267 -3.42 14.63 -3.33
N GLU A 268 -2.64 15.70 -3.15
CA GLU A 268 -3.13 16.98 -2.66
C GLU A 268 -4.23 17.57 -3.55
N THR A 269 -4.04 17.54 -4.87
CA THR A 269 -5.03 18.04 -5.83
C THR A 269 -6.33 17.23 -5.75
N LEU A 270 -6.23 15.91 -5.65
CA LEU A 270 -7.38 15.01 -5.51
C LEU A 270 -8.14 15.27 -4.21
N PHE A 271 -7.41 15.44 -3.10
CA PHE A 271 -8.00 15.77 -1.80
C PHE A 271 -8.76 17.10 -1.82
N LYS A 272 -8.16 18.14 -2.42
CA LYS A 272 -8.77 19.47 -2.53
C LYS A 272 -10.01 19.49 -3.43
N ARG A 273 -10.04 18.68 -4.49
CA ARG A 273 -11.08 18.77 -5.54
C ARG A 273 -12.17 17.70 -5.46
N GLY A 274 -11.83 16.47 -5.07
CA GLY A 274 -12.74 15.33 -5.08
C GLY A 274 -13.18 14.89 -3.69
N MET A 275 -12.27 14.96 -2.70
CA MET A 275 -12.57 14.58 -1.31
C MET A 275 -13.11 15.78 -0.55
N ILE A 276 -14.28 16.29 -0.96
CA ILE A 276 -14.79 17.59 -0.51
C ILE A 276 -15.35 17.59 0.91
N GLY A 277 -15.31 16.44 1.61
CA GLY A 277 -15.91 16.33 2.92
C GLY A 277 -15.35 17.30 3.95
N SER A 278 -16.24 17.99 4.67
CA SER A 278 -15.85 19.07 5.59
C SER A 278 -14.96 18.59 6.74
N LYS A 279 -15.13 17.32 7.14
CA LYS A 279 -14.35 16.62 8.16
C LYS A 279 -13.08 15.95 7.63
N SER A 280 -12.84 15.99 6.32
CA SER A 280 -11.65 15.36 5.72
C SER A 280 -10.38 16.11 6.10
N GLN A 281 -9.35 15.37 6.52
CA GLN A 281 -8.09 15.89 7.04
C GLN A 281 -6.90 15.29 6.27
N MET A 282 -5.84 16.06 6.13
CA MET A 282 -4.58 15.63 5.53
C MET A 282 -3.41 16.05 6.42
N VAL A 283 -2.50 15.11 6.66
CA VAL A 283 -1.22 15.31 7.31
C VAL A 283 -0.13 15.18 6.25
N LEU A 284 0.53 16.29 5.93
CA LEU A 284 1.60 16.37 4.94
C LEU A 284 2.94 16.53 5.64
N TYR A 285 3.84 15.58 5.46
CA TYR A 285 5.21 15.67 5.94
C TYR A 285 6.09 16.31 4.86
N SER A 286 6.94 17.28 5.20
CA SER A 286 7.83 17.94 4.22
C SER A 286 9.10 18.43 4.88
N LYS A 287 10.26 18.13 4.28
CA LYS A 287 11.54 18.70 4.76
C LYS A 287 11.65 20.21 4.50
N ASP A 288 10.99 20.73 3.46
CA ASP A 288 11.15 22.11 2.99
C ASP A 288 10.09 23.07 3.56
N GLN A 289 8.89 22.59 3.87
CA GLN A 289 7.82 23.43 4.39
C GLN A 289 7.84 23.47 5.93
N MET A 290 7.90 24.69 6.49
CA MET A 290 7.90 24.89 7.94
C MET A 290 6.50 25.03 8.54
N SER A 291 5.55 25.65 7.81
CA SER A 291 4.14 25.74 8.22
C SER A 291 3.26 26.21 7.06
N ALA A 292 2.25 25.42 6.68
CA ALA A 292 1.21 25.82 5.73
C ALA A 292 -0.16 25.22 6.14
N ASN A 293 -0.47 25.30 7.43
CA ASN A 293 -1.67 24.69 7.98
C ASN A 293 -2.92 25.42 7.48
N THR A 294 -3.88 24.65 6.99
CA THR A 294 -5.25 25.07 6.67
C THR A 294 -6.23 24.27 7.53
N ASP A 295 -7.53 24.56 7.45
CA ASP A 295 -8.55 23.82 8.20
C ASP A 295 -8.55 22.30 7.96
N ARG A 296 -8.03 21.87 6.79
CA ARG A 296 -8.05 20.47 6.35
C ARG A 296 -6.68 19.87 6.06
N ILE A 297 -5.62 20.66 6.07
CA ILE A 297 -4.26 20.20 5.76
C ILE A 297 -3.31 20.71 6.85
N LYS A 298 -2.65 19.80 7.55
CA LYS A 298 -1.58 20.09 8.50
C LYS A 298 -0.25 19.69 7.90
N VAL A 299 0.75 20.55 8.03
CA VAL A 299 2.10 20.31 7.51
C VAL A 299 3.07 20.14 8.68
N TYR A 300 3.81 19.03 8.66
CA TYR A 300 4.88 18.74 9.62
C TYR A 300 6.24 18.85 8.94
N ASN A 301 7.13 19.64 9.53
CA ASN A 301 8.49 19.74 9.03
C ASN A 301 9.30 18.49 9.42
N THR A 302 9.96 17.87 8.45
CA THR A 302 10.72 16.62 8.63
C THR A 302 12.22 16.78 8.40
N ASN A 303 12.75 17.98 8.65
CA ASN A 303 14.18 18.21 8.78
C ASN A 303 14.56 18.09 10.27
N TRP A 304 14.98 16.88 10.67
CA TRP A 304 15.27 16.54 12.06
C TRP A 304 16.76 16.18 12.23
N PRO A 305 17.66 17.17 12.30
CA PRO A 305 19.10 16.90 12.37
C PRO A 305 19.52 16.16 13.64
N GLU A 306 18.81 16.33 14.77
CA GLU A 306 19.06 15.61 16.01
C GLU A 306 18.79 14.11 15.87
N ALA A 307 17.74 13.75 15.13
CA ALA A 307 17.39 12.37 14.80
C ALA A 307 18.11 11.86 13.53
N LYS A 308 18.93 12.70 12.89
CA LYS A 308 19.59 12.44 11.60
C LYS A 308 18.62 12.00 10.50
N ILE A 309 17.42 12.61 10.47
CA ILE A 309 16.40 12.36 9.47
C ILE A 309 16.22 13.60 8.61
N LEU A 310 16.21 13.42 7.28
CA LEU A 310 15.91 14.47 6.31
C LEU A 310 14.85 13.99 5.32
N GLY A 311 13.60 14.41 5.55
CA GLY A 311 12.45 13.97 4.77
C GLY A 311 11.96 12.58 5.19
N LEU A 312 10.70 12.28 4.90
CA LEU A 312 10.14 10.94 5.07
C LEU A 312 9.99 10.24 3.73
N SER A 313 10.29 8.94 3.72
CA SER A 313 10.08 8.08 2.55
C SER A 313 8.61 7.68 2.40
N HIS A 314 8.29 7.11 1.24
CA HIS A 314 6.96 6.55 0.95
C HIS A 314 6.38 5.68 2.07
N MET A 315 7.18 4.75 2.58
CA MET A 315 6.75 3.76 3.57
C MET A 315 6.90 4.23 5.02
N ALA A 316 7.70 5.26 5.27
CA ALA A 316 8.00 5.69 6.62
C ALA A 316 6.81 6.30 7.36
N VAL A 317 5.89 6.95 6.62
CA VAL A 317 4.78 7.75 7.15
C VAL A 317 4.01 7.03 8.27
N HIS A 318 3.78 5.73 8.12
CA HIS A 318 2.95 4.91 9.01
C HIS A 318 3.74 3.88 9.82
N GLY A 319 5.08 3.91 9.77
CA GLY A 319 5.94 3.01 10.53
C GLY A 319 6.24 3.55 11.92
N SER A 320 6.16 2.70 12.95
CA SER A 320 6.50 3.09 14.32
C SER A 320 8.01 3.09 14.56
N PRO A 321 8.57 4.07 15.29
CA PRO A 321 9.98 4.02 15.72
C PRO A 321 10.29 2.79 16.60
N ASP A 322 9.29 2.25 17.30
CA ASP A 322 9.41 1.08 18.18
C ASP A 322 9.33 -0.26 17.43
N ASN A 323 9.15 -0.24 16.11
CA ASN A 323 9.09 -1.46 15.32
C ASN A 323 10.44 -2.21 15.37
N SER A 324 10.44 -3.43 15.91
CA SER A 324 11.67 -4.22 16.08
C SER A 324 12.43 -4.57 14.78
N TYR A 325 11.80 -4.39 13.62
CA TYR A 325 12.38 -4.70 12.32
C TYR A 325 12.67 -3.44 11.49
N TYR A 326 11.69 -2.56 11.30
CA TYR A 326 11.81 -1.31 10.51
C TYR A 326 11.90 -0.03 11.35
N GLY A 327 11.86 -0.13 12.67
CA GLY A 327 11.93 1.03 13.56
C GLY A 327 13.33 1.61 13.66
N GLU A 328 13.48 2.62 14.51
CA GLU A 328 14.74 3.35 14.72
C GLU A 328 15.88 2.42 15.16
N SER A 329 15.57 1.48 16.06
CA SER A 329 16.48 0.42 16.50
C SER A 329 16.21 -0.93 15.81
N GLY A 330 15.52 -0.90 14.67
CA GLY A 330 15.15 -2.08 13.90
C GLY A 330 16.37 -2.81 13.34
N VAL A 331 16.26 -4.14 13.23
CA VAL A 331 17.38 -4.97 12.72
C VAL A 331 17.57 -4.90 11.20
N TYR A 332 16.60 -4.34 10.47
CA TYR A 332 16.65 -4.22 9.02
C TYR A 332 16.72 -2.75 8.61
N ARG A 333 17.55 -2.46 7.61
CA ARG A 333 17.73 -1.13 7.04
C ARG A 333 17.56 -1.19 5.54
N ILE A 334 16.86 -0.19 5.02
CA ILE A 334 16.54 -0.12 3.59
C ILE A 334 17.68 0.58 2.86
N CYS A 335 18.56 -0.23 2.29
CA CYS A 335 19.81 0.20 1.66
C CYS A 335 19.83 -0.03 0.14
N ASP A 336 18.65 -0.17 -0.48
CA ASP A 336 18.51 -0.63 -1.86
C ASP A 336 19.21 0.27 -2.89
N TRP A 337 19.42 1.56 -2.58
CA TRP A 337 20.13 2.50 -3.44
C TRP A 337 21.59 2.13 -3.70
N HIS A 338 22.17 1.32 -2.82
CA HIS A 338 23.59 0.98 -2.82
C HIS A 338 23.85 -0.47 -3.25
N ARG A 339 22.84 -1.22 -3.69
CA ARG A 339 22.96 -2.66 -4.03
C ARG A 339 24.06 -2.98 -5.04
N SER A 340 24.39 -2.05 -5.94
CA SER A 340 25.47 -2.20 -6.92
C SER A 340 26.88 -1.93 -6.37
N GLU A 341 27.00 -1.38 -5.16
CA GLU A 341 28.24 -0.94 -4.54
C GLU A 341 28.38 -1.57 -3.14
N ASP A 342 29.00 -2.75 -3.06
CA ASP A 342 29.02 -3.57 -1.83
C ASP A 342 29.53 -2.79 -0.61
N ASP A 343 30.61 -2.00 -0.75
CA ASP A 343 31.16 -1.19 0.34
C ASP A 343 30.13 -0.18 0.91
N LEU A 344 29.38 0.52 0.05
CA LEU A 344 28.33 1.45 0.47
C LEU A 344 27.12 0.70 1.03
N TYR A 345 26.75 -0.43 0.43
CA TYR A 345 25.65 -1.27 0.90
C TYR A 345 25.89 -1.79 2.33
N GLN A 346 27.08 -2.35 2.59
CA GLN A 346 27.44 -2.81 3.94
C GLN A 346 27.56 -1.65 4.93
N SER A 347 28.12 -0.51 4.50
CA SER A 347 28.21 0.70 5.34
C SER A 347 26.83 1.20 5.74
N CYS A 348 25.89 1.28 4.81
CA CYS A 348 24.50 1.64 5.07
C CYS A 348 23.83 0.74 6.12
N ARG A 349 24.07 -0.57 6.04
CA ARG A 349 23.47 -1.57 6.95
C ARG A 349 24.05 -1.53 8.35
N THR A 350 25.32 -1.17 8.51
CA THR A 350 26.03 -1.33 9.79
C THR A 350 26.30 -0.03 10.54
N ASP A 351 26.40 1.11 9.84
CA ASP A 351 26.80 2.37 10.47
C ASP A 351 25.71 2.91 11.43
N GLN A 352 26.01 2.94 12.73
CA GLN A 352 25.09 3.45 13.76
C GLN A 352 24.96 4.98 13.72
N ALA A 353 25.87 5.68 13.06
CA ALA A 353 25.87 7.12 12.94
C ALA A 353 25.24 7.65 11.64
N ASN A 354 24.62 6.77 10.84
CA ASN A 354 24.09 7.07 9.51
C ASN A 354 22.95 8.12 9.53
N TRP A 355 22.68 8.70 8.35
CA TRP A 355 21.50 9.53 8.09
C TRP A 355 20.41 8.73 7.38
N PHE A 356 19.17 9.14 7.62
CA PHE A 356 17.97 8.51 7.09
C PHE A 356 17.10 9.52 6.34
N GLY A 357 16.39 9.10 5.30
CA GLY A 357 15.45 9.96 4.60
C GLY A 357 14.89 9.33 3.33
N GLU A 358 14.35 10.15 2.43
CA GLU A 358 14.11 9.76 1.04
C GLU A 358 15.29 10.22 0.17
N LYS A 359 15.61 9.47 -0.91
CA LYS A 359 16.83 9.71 -1.70
C LYS A 359 16.85 11.13 -2.24
N SER A 360 17.91 11.87 -1.91
CA SER A 360 18.14 13.22 -2.43
C SER A 360 19.61 13.59 -2.33
N ASP A 361 20.07 14.51 -3.17
CA ASP A 361 21.45 15.01 -3.12
C ASP A 361 21.77 15.61 -1.73
N ALA A 362 20.82 16.35 -1.16
CA ALA A 362 20.96 16.94 0.18
C ALA A 362 21.13 15.87 1.29
N LEU A 363 20.48 14.71 1.17
CA LEU A 363 20.68 13.59 2.10
C LEU A 363 22.05 12.94 1.90
N LEU A 364 22.47 12.74 0.65
CA LEU A 364 23.76 12.12 0.32
C LEU A 364 24.96 13.00 0.69
N GLU A 365 24.80 14.32 0.72
CA GLU A 365 25.78 15.24 1.30
C GLU A 365 25.96 15.05 2.82
N LYS A 366 24.92 14.59 3.53
CA LYS A 366 24.99 14.29 4.97
C LYS A 366 25.59 12.92 5.24
N SER A 367 25.29 11.94 4.40
CA SER A 367 25.88 10.59 4.46
C SER A 367 25.88 9.95 3.06
N PRO A 368 27.05 9.58 2.49
CA PRO A 368 27.10 8.95 1.17
C PRO A 368 26.43 7.56 1.16
N HIS A 369 26.37 6.88 2.30
CA HIS A 369 25.68 5.60 2.50
C HIS A 369 24.36 5.76 3.26
N ALA A 370 23.69 6.92 3.15
CA ALA A 370 22.39 7.17 3.76
C ALA A 370 21.38 6.05 3.46
N ALA A 371 20.54 5.73 4.43
CA ALA A 371 19.51 4.70 4.31
C ALA A 371 18.14 5.34 4.04
N ARG A 372 17.26 4.59 3.36
CA ARG A 372 15.87 4.98 3.22
C ARG A 372 15.18 4.83 4.58
N VAL A 373 14.60 5.91 5.10
CA VAL A 373 13.89 5.87 6.40
C VAL A 373 12.63 5.00 6.28
N SER A 374 12.29 4.24 7.32
CA SER A 374 11.12 3.34 7.32
C SER A 374 10.21 3.49 8.54
N TRP A 375 10.49 4.46 9.39
CA TRP A 375 9.66 4.84 10.53
C TRP A 375 9.43 6.36 10.55
N ASN A 376 8.37 6.76 11.26
CA ASN A 376 8.01 8.15 11.47
C ASN A 376 8.20 8.50 12.95
N PRO A 377 9.16 9.36 13.32
CA PRO A 377 9.29 9.90 14.67
C PRO A 377 8.00 10.51 15.25
N ASN A 378 7.06 10.95 14.40
CA ASN A 378 5.74 11.43 14.80
C ASN A 378 4.60 10.40 14.59
N PHE A 379 4.92 9.11 14.61
CA PHE A 379 3.93 8.04 14.43
C PHE A 379 2.82 8.10 15.48
N ASN A 380 3.16 8.32 16.76
CA ASN A 380 2.17 8.36 17.83
C ASN A 380 1.21 9.55 17.68
N GLU A 381 1.72 10.73 17.32
CA GLU A 381 0.90 11.90 17.04
C GLU A 381 -0.02 11.66 15.84
N LEU A 382 0.50 11.06 14.77
CA LEU A 382 -0.30 10.67 13.59
C LEU A 382 -1.46 9.77 13.96
N MET A 383 -1.21 8.72 14.76
CA MET A 383 -2.26 7.77 15.15
C MET A 383 -3.26 8.37 16.14
N GLN A 384 -2.83 9.31 17.00
CA GLN A 384 -3.74 10.10 17.83
C GLN A 384 -4.67 10.98 16.99
N GLU A 385 -4.13 11.68 15.99
CA GLU A 385 -4.94 12.49 15.06
C GLU A 385 -5.95 11.63 14.30
N MET A 386 -5.53 10.46 13.82
CA MET A 386 -6.42 9.51 13.16
C MET A 386 -7.51 8.98 14.09
N THR A 387 -7.17 8.69 15.35
CA THR A 387 -8.14 8.27 16.37
C THR A 387 -9.19 9.34 16.65
N VAL A 388 -8.77 10.61 16.75
CA VAL A 388 -9.68 11.75 16.92
C VAL A 388 -10.56 11.92 15.69
N PHE A 389 -10.00 11.76 14.49
CA PHE A 389 -10.74 11.79 13.24
C PHE A 389 -11.86 10.73 13.22
N ILE A 390 -11.56 9.47 13.58
CA ILE A 390 -12.57 8.40 13.61
C ILE A 390 -13.68 8.76 14.63
N LYS A 391 -13.31 9.03 15.88
CA LYS A 391 -14.28 9.29 16.97
C LYS A 391 -15.20 10.49 16.69
N SER A 392 -14.64 11.58 16.17
CA SER A 392 -15.41 12.79 15.83
C SER A 392 -16.37 12.61 14.65
N ASN A 393 -16.13 11.61 13.81
CA ASN A 393 -16.99 11.30 12.67
C ASN A 393 -18.05 10.25 12.99
N THR A 394 -17.80 9.35 13.95
CA THR A 394 -18.78 8.33 14.36
C THR A 394 -19.87 8.87 15.31
N HIS A 395 -19.55 9.80 16.22
CA HIS A 395 -20.52 10.32 17.20
C HIS A 395 -21.69 11.12 16.58
N ASN A 396 -21.54 11.64 15.37
CA ASN A 396 -22.61 12.40 14.70
C ASN A 396 -23.63 11.52 13.97
N GLU A 397 -23.29 10.27 13.60
CA GLU A 397 -24.28 9.39 12.95
C GLU A 397 -25.29 8.83 13.95
N GLU A 398 -24.88 8.61 15.20
CA GLU A 398 -25.80 8.15 16.25
C GLU A 398 -26.80 9.22 16.69
N SER A 399 -26.46 10.50 16.66
CA SER A 399 -27.40 11.59 16.97
C SER A 399 -28.42 11.80 15.84
N ILE A 400 -27.98 11.64 14.58
CA ILE A 400 -28.85 11.66 13.40
C ILE A 400 -29.81 10.46 13.40
N LYS A 401 -29.33 9.25 13.78
CA LYS A 401 -30.20 8.06 13.92
C LYS A 401 -31.15 8.14 15.11
N ARG A 402 -30.84 8.90 16.17
CA ARG A 402 -31.69 9.07 17.36
C ARG A 402 -32.74 10.18 17.27
N GLY A 403 -32.73 10.98 16.20
CA GLY A 403 -33.76 12.02 15.99
C GLY A 403 -33.76 13.11 17.06
N GLU A 404 -32.62 13.36 17.71
CA GLU A 404 -32.49 14.43 18.69
C GLU A 404 -32.04 15.71 17.95
N HIS A 405 -33.02 16.56 17.62
CA HIS A 405 -32.84 17.96 17.23
C HIS A 405 -33.39 18.88 18.31
#